data_AF-A0A2G6ERI8-F1
#
_entry.id   AF-A0A2G6ERI8-F1
#
_cell.length_a   1.000
_cell.length_b   1.000
_cell.length_c   1.000
_cell.angle_alpha   90.00
_cell.angle_beta   90.00
_cell.angle_gamma   90.00
#
_symmetry.space_group_name_H-M   'P 1'
#
loop_
_entity.id
_entity.type
_entity.pdbx_description
1 polymer ?
#
loop_
_entity_poly.entity_id
_entity_poly.type
_entity_poly.pdbx_seq_one_letter_code
_entity_poly.pdbx_strand_id
1 'polypeptide(L)'
;MRYLKKLIGSFSFRLYLIYFLMVGGAAWFIASRSLQAVDVSVSQAAEEVLVDTANLLAEQLSHELKDGKINVERLRENVPNYLQRRFHAKIYENVKTRPDLQLYVTDDKGIVIFDSTGLATGQDFSRW
;
A
#
# COMPACT_ATOMS: atom_id res chain seq x y z
N MET A 1 4.96 -24.85 -51.14
CA MET A 1 4.92 -25.62 -49.86
C MET A 1 6.11 -26.57 -49.62
N ARG A 2 6.81 -27.12 -50.63
CA ARG A 2 7.88 -28.11 -50.43
C ARG A 2 9.20 -27.57 -49.88
N TYR A 3 9.53 -26.30 -50.13
CA TYR A 3 10.75 -25.63 -49.64
C TYR A 3 10.68 -25.23 -48.16
N LEU A 4 9.49 -24.87 -47.67
CA LEU A 4 9.26 -24.49 -46.26
C LEU A 4 9.55 -25.66 -45.30
N LYS A 5 9.15 -26.89 -45.69
CA LYS A 5 9.43 -28.12 -44.91
C LYS A 5 10.92 -28.45 -44.83
N LYS A 6 11.71 -28.13 -45.87
CA LYS A 6 13.15 -28.43 -45.91
C LYS A 6 13.95 -27.47 -45.01
N LEU A 7 13.49 -26.23 -44.86
CA LEU A 7 14.04 -25.25 -43.93
C LEU A 7 13.75 -25.64 -42.46
N ILE A 8 12.52 -26.08 -42.18
CA ILE A 8 12.06 -26.55 -40.86
C ILE A 8 12.80 -27.83 -40.40
N GLY A 9 13.31 -28.63 -41.35
CA GLY A 9 14.10 -29.83 -41.08
C GLY A 9 15.60 -29.59 -40.84
N SER A 10 16.10 -28.38 -41.07
CA SER A 10 17.52 -28.05 -40.94
C SER A 10 17.93 -27.90 -39.46
N PHE A 11 19.07 -28.47 -39.07
CA PHE A 11 19.63 -28.39 -37.72
C PHE A 11 19.72 -26.94 -37.22
N SER A 12 20.14 -26.01 -38.09
CA SER A 12 20.25 -24.59 -37.77
C SER A 12 18.90 -23.98 -37.38
N PHE A 13 17.82 -24.31 -38.09
CA PHE A 13 16.49 -23.77 -37.79
C PHE A 13 15.98 -24.23 -36.42
N ARG A 14 16.23 -25.49 -36.06
CA ARG A 14 15.87 -26.03 -34.73
C ARG A 14 16.65 -25.31 -33.62
N LEU A 15 17.94 -25.06 -33.83
CA LEU A 15 18.78 -24.33 -32.88
C LEU A 15 18.27 -22.89 -32.69
N TYR A 16 17.95 -22.20 -33.78
CA TYR A 16 17.36 -20.86 -33.71
C TYR A 16 16.00 -20.85 -33.01
N LEU A 17 15.16 -21.86 -33.24
CA LEU A 17 13.86 -21.96 -32.58
C LEU A 17 14.00 -22.16 -31.07
N ILE A 18 14.91 -23.04 -30.63
CA ILE A 18 15.21 -23.27 -29.21
C ILE A 18 15.76 -21.99 -28.57
N TYR A 19 16.71 -21.33 -29.24
CA TYR A 19 17.29 -20.07 -28.78
C TYR A 19 16.21 -18.98 -28.64
N PHE A 20 15.34 -18.85 -29.64
CA PHE A 20 14.25 -17.89 -29.62
C PHE A 20 13.27 -18.17 -28.47
N LEU A 21 12.90 -19.44 -28.24
CA LEU A 21 12.04 -19.81 -27.12
C LEU A 21 12.70 -19.55 -25.77
N MET A 22 14.01 -19.80 -25.64
CA MET A 22 14.76 -19.53 -24.41
C MET A 22 14.81 -18.03 -24.11
N VAL A 23 15.23 -17.21 -25.08
CA VAL A 23 15.34 -15.76 -24.92
C VAL A 23 13.95 -15.12 -24.74
N GLY A 24 12.97 -15.53 -25.56
CA GLY A 24 11.60 -15.05 -25.47
C GLY A 24 10.95 -15.41 -24.14
N GLY A 25 11.17 -16.64 -23.66
CA GLY A 25 10.70 -17.09 -22.34
C GLY A 25 11.34 -16.30 -21.20
N ALA A 26 12.65 -16.07 -21.25
CA ALA A 26 13.36 -15.26 -20.26
C ALA A 26 12.88 -13.79 -20.26
N ALA A 27 12.74 -13.18 -21.43
CA ALA A 27 12.24 -11.82 -21.57
C ALA A 27 10.80 -11.68 -21.05
N TRP A 28 9.94 -12.64 -21.37
CA TRP A 28 8.56 -12.69 -20.88
C TRP A 28 8.52 -12.89 -19.35
N PHE A 29 9.37 -13.75 -18.81
CA PHE A 29 9.46 -13.97 -17.36
C PHE A 29 9.89 -12.69 -16.63
N ILE A 30 10.91 -11.99 -17.13
CA ILE A 30 11.37 -10.73 -16.53
C ILE A 30 10.25 -9.68 -16.60
N ALA A 31 9.65 -9.47 -17.78
CA ALA A 31 8.60 -8.48 -17.96
C ALA A 31 7.38 -8.74 -17.05
N SER A 32 6.96 -10.00 -16.91
CA SER A 32 5.82 -10.36 -16.07
C SER A 32 6.10 -10.18 -14.57
N ARG A 33 7.31 -10.49 -14.11
CA ARG A 33 7.70 -10.32 -12.69
C ARG A 33 7.96 -8.86 -12.33
N SER A 34 8.51 -8.06 -13.23
CA SER A 34 8.84 -6.65 -12.96
C SER A 34 7.61 -5.82 -12.62
N LEU A 35 6.48 -6.03 -13.29
CA LEU A 35 5.26 -5.24 -13.05
C LEU A 35 4.62 -5.54 -11.69
N GLN A 36 4.66 -6.81 -11.25
CA GLN A 36 4.10 -7.21 -9.95
C GLN A 36 4.99 -6.79 -8.78
N ALA A 37 6.32 -6.83 -8.96
CA ALA A 37 7.26 -6.50 -7.89
C ALA A 37 7.19 -5.02 -7.46
N VAL A 38 6.94 -4.10 -8.40
CA VAL A 38 6.86 -2.66 -8.10
C VAL A 38 5.63 -2.33 -7.26
N ASP A 39 4.47 -2.90 -7.59
CA ASP A 39 3.21 -2.68 -6.86
C ASP A 39 3.30 -3.15 -5.40
N VAL A 40 3.93 -4.32 -5.19
CA VAL A 40 4.16 -4.88 -3.86
C VAL A 40 5.12 -4.00 -3.06
N SER A 41 6.23 -3.56 -3.63
CA SER A 41 7.22 -2.75 -2.90
C SER A 41 6.67 -1.40 -2.45
N VAL A 42 5.85 -0.74 -3.27
CA VAL A 42 5.22 0.54 -2.91
C VAL A 42 4.22 0.35 -1.77
N SER A 43 3.40 -0.71 -1.85
CA SER A 43 2.42 -1.03 -0.81
C SER A 43 3.09 -1.38 0.52
N GLN A 44 4.18 -2.15 0.49
CA GLN A 44 4.96 -2.48 1.69
C GLN A 44 5.58 -1.24 2.33
N ALA A 45 6.16 -0.34 1.54
CA ALA A 45 6.71 0.91 2.07
C ALA A 45 5.63 1.80 2.69
N ALA A 46 4.42 1.81 2.10
CA ALA A 46 3.28 2.51 2.69
C ALA A 46 2.81 1.85 4.00
N GLU A 47 2.75 0.52 4.05
CA GLU A 47 2.41 -0.24 5.26
C GLU A 47 3.39 0.04 6.39
N GLU A 48 4.69 0.01 6.13
CA GLU A 48 5.75 0.32 7.11
C GLU A 48 5.57 1.72 7.71
N VAL A 49 5.38 2.73 6.86
CA VAL A 49 5.15 4.12 7.31
C VAL A 49 3.85 4.24 8.12
N LEU A 50 2.78 3.52 7.73
CA LEU A 50 1.52 3.52 8.45
C LEU A 50 1.63 2.85 9.82
N VAL A 51 2.33 1.72 9.92
CA VAL A 51 2.61 1.01 11.19
C VAL A 51 3.42 1.90 12.12
N ASP A 52 4.49 2.53 11.63
CA ASP A 52 5.30 3.46 12.42
C ASP A 52 4.50 4.68 12.88
N THR A 53 3.69 5.25 11.98
CA THR A 53 2.80 6.38 12.32
C THR A 53 1.78 5.98 13.37
N ALA A 54 1.19 4.79 13.28
CA ALA A 54 0.23 4.29 14.26
C ALA A 54 0.87 4.12 15.65
N ASN A 55 2.06 3.53 15.72
CA ASN A 55 2.79 3.37 16.98
C ASN A 55 3.19 4.72 17.57
N LEU A 56 3.68 5.66 16.74
CA LEU A 56 4.02 7.00 17.20
C LEU A 56 2.80 7.76 17.74
N LEU A 57 1.65 7.68 17.05
CA LEU A 57 0.41 8.30 17.52
C LEU A 57 -0.13 7.63 18.78
N ALA A 58 0.00 6.32 18.92
CA ALA A 58 -0.36 5.61 20.15
C ALA A 58 0.45 6.12 21.35
N GLU A 59 1.76 6.33 21.17
CA GLU A 59 2.62 6.91 22.22
C GLU A 59 2.25 8.37 22.51
N GLN A 60 1.97 9.17 21.49
CA GLN A 60 1.49 10.55 21.68
C GLN A 60 0.18 10.60 22.48
N LEU A 61 -0.75 9.69 22.21
CA LEU A 61 -2.04 9.61 22.90
C LEU A 61 -1.94 9.00 24.30
N SER A 62 -0.93 8.16 24.57
CA SER A 62 -0.72 7.56 25.88
C SER A 62 -0.46 8.64 26.95
N HIS A 63 0.19 9.74 26.58
CA HIS A 63 0.39 10.92 27.44
C HIS A 63 -0.91 11.68 27.76
N GLU A 64 -1.97 11.51 26.96
CA GLU A 64 -3.28 12.13 27.21
C GLU A 64 -4.24 11.23 28.01
N LEU A 65 -3.82 10.01 28.36
CA LEU A 65 -4.60 9.10 29.20
C LEU A 65 -4.78 9.68 30.60
N LYS A 66 -6.04 9.88 30.99
CA LYS A 66 -6.43 10.12 32.40
C LYS A 66 -7.34 9.00 32.83
N ASP A 67 -7.01 8.34 33.93
CA ASP A 67 -7.76 7.19 34.48
C ASP A 67 -8.02 6.06 33.45
N GLY A 68 -7.06 5.81 32.56
CA GLY A 68 -7.16 4.77 31.53
C GLY A 68 -8.12 5.09 30.38
N LYS A 69 -8.53 6.36 30.23
CA LYS A 69 -9.40 6.82 29.13
C LYS A 69 -8.72 7.93 28.33
N ILE A 70 -8.78 7.79 27.02
CA ILE A 70 -8.35 8.82 26.08
C ILE A 70 -9.42 9.92 26.05
N ASN A 71 -9.01 11.18 26.00
CA ASN A 71 -9.93 12.29 25.78
C ASN A 71 -10.38 12.32 24.30
N VAL A 72 -11.39 11.52 23.98
CA VAL A 72 -11.97 11.42 22.63
C VAL A 72 -12.48 12.77 22.11
N GLU A 73 -12.88 13.69 23.00
CA GLU A 73 -13.41 14.98 22.58
C GLU A 73 -12.35 15.85 21.90
N ARG A 74 -11.11 15.80 22.39
CA ARG A 74 -9.98 16.47 21.73
C ARG A 74 -9.69 15.89 20.36
N LEU A 75 -9.85 14.58 20.17
CA LEU A 75 -9.69 13.94 18.88
C LEU A 75 -10.77 14.41 17.90
N ARG A 76 -12.02 14.49 18.36
CA ARG A 76 -13.15 15.01 17.57
C ARG A 76 -12.98 16.47 17.16
N GLU A 77 -12.29 17.27 17.97
CA GLU A 77 -12.01 18.66 17.62
C GLU A 77 -10.79 18.78 16.67
N ASN A 78 -9.70 18.09 16.96
CA ASN A 78 -8.42 18.32 16.27
C ASN A 78 -8.28 17.56 14.95
N VAL A 79 -8.79 16.33 14.86
CA VAL A 79 -8.62 15.49 13.65
C VAL A 79 -9.35 16.09 12.44
N PRO A 80 -10.60 16.56 12.53
CA PRO A 80 -11.24 17.24 11.41
C PRO A 80 -10.49 18.49 10.95
N ASN A 81 -9.92 19.26 11.88
CA ASN A 81 -9.09 20.42 11.56
C ASN A 81 -7.84 20.03 10.76
N TYR A 82 -7.18 18.93 11.14
CA TYR A 82 -6.08 18.37 10.35
C TYR A 82 -6.55 17.97 8.95
N LEU A 83 -7.63 17.19 8.82
CA LEU A 83 -8.13 16.70 7.53
C LEU A 83 -8.59 17.81 6.58
N GLN A 84 -9.00 18.96 7.13
CA GLN A 84 -9.36 20.15 6.34
C GLN A 84 -8.16 21.04 5.99
N ARG A 85 -6.96 20.76 6.53
CA ARG A 85 -5.77 21.56 6.28
C ARG A 85 -5.47 21.63 4.79
N ARG A 86 -5.26 22.86 4.30
CA ARG A 86 -4.79 23.12 2.94
C ARG A 86 -3.28 23.31 2.95
N PHE A 87 -2.59 22.64 2.05
CA PHE A 87 -1.16 22.83 1.83
C PHE A 87 -0.85 22.70 0.34
N HIS A 88 0.42 22.84 -0.02
CA HIS A 88 0.89 22.61 -1.37
C HIS A 88 2.22 21.86 -1.30
N ALA A 89 2.17 20.55 -1.55
CA ALA A 89 3.34 19.69 -1.54
C ALA A 89 3.47 19.01 -2.92
N LYS A 90 4.58 19.26 -3.60
CA LYS A 90 4.92 18.58 -4.85
C LYS A 90 5.60 17.25 -4.52
N ILE A 91 4.92 16.16 -4.83
CA ILE A 91 5.38 14.78 -4.63
C ILE A 91 5.56 14.19 -6.03
N TYR A 92 6.79 14.21 -6.53
CA TYR A 92 7.11 13.91 -7.93
C TYR A 92 6.26 14.76 -8.90
N GLU A 93 5.41 14.12 -9.70
CA GLU A 93 4.53 14.77 -10.67
C GLU A 93 3.18 15.19 -10.06
N ASN A 94 2.88 14.75 -8.84
CA ASN A 94 1.59 15.00 -8.19
C ASN A 94 1.69 16.15 -7.19
N VAL A 95 0.71 17.05 -7.22
CA VAL A 95 0.57 18.12 -6.22
C VAL A 95 -0.51 17.70 -5.23
N LYS A 96 -0.10 17.46 -3.97
CA LYS A 96 -1.01 17.16 -2.87
C LYS A 96 -1.40 18.46 -2.16
N THR A 97 -2.71 18.65 -1.99
CA THR A 97 -3.27 19.90 -1.41
C THR A 97 -4.03 19.72 -0.11
N ARG A 98 -4.25 18.47 0.30
CA ARG A 98 -4.95 18.07 1.53
C ARG A 98 -4.42 16.74 2.06
N PRO A 99 -4.56 16.45 3.36
CA PRO A 99 -4.32 15.10 3.87
C PRO A 99 -5.38 14.11 3.38
N ASP A 100 -4.99 12.84 3.29
CA ASP A 100 -5.90 11.73 2.96
C ASP A 100 -5.84 10.61 4.02
N LEU A 101 -5.22 10.87 5.18
CA LEU A 101 -5.05 9.88 6.25
C LEU A 101 -6.40 9.62 6.94
N GLN A 102 -6.84 8.36 6.98
CA GLN A 102 -7.95 7.94 7.82
C GLN A 102 -7.43 7.51 9.19
N LEU A 103 -8.06 8.01 10.26
CA LEU A 103 -7.64 7.74 11.62
C LEU A 103 -8.77 7.10 12.41
N TYR A 104 -8.44 6.04 13.16
CA TYR A 104 -9.29 5.46 14.19
C TYR A 104 -8.46 5.16 15.44
N VAL A 105 -9.13 5.10 16.59
CA VAL A 105 -8.51 4.75 17.87
C VAL A 105 -9.39 3.71 18.53
N THR A 106 -8.76 2.65 19.04
CA THR A 106 -9.44 1.58 19.79
C THR A 106 -9.11 1.66 21.27
N ASP A 107 -9.97 1.06 22.09
CA ASP A 107 -9.64 0.75 23.49
C ASP A 107 -8.74 -0.50 23.60
N ASP A 108 -8.44 -0.90 24.83
CA ASP A 108 -7.62 -2.07 25.18
C ASP A 108 -8.24 -3.40 24.74
N LYS A 109 -9.53 -3.41 24.37
CA LYS A 109 -10.27 -4.58 23.90
C LYS A 109 -10.41 -4.60 22.38
N GLY A 110 -9.87 -3.60 21.69
CA GLY A 110 -10.00 -3.46 20.24
C GLY A 110 -11.32 -2.84 19.79
N ILE A 111 -12.13 -2.24 20.68
CA ILE A 111 -13.35 -1.53 20.28
C ILE A 111 -13.00 -0.13 19.82
N VAL A 112 -13.49 0.27 18.65
CA VAL A 112 -13.25 1.61 18.08
C VAL A 112 -13.97 2.69 18.91
N ILE A 113 -13.21 3.54 19.60
CA ILE A 113 -13.71 4.65 20.41
C ILE A 113 -13.71 6.00 19.67
N PHE A 114 -12.94 6.10 18.58
CA PHE A 114 -12.91 7.24 17.68
C PHE A 114 -12.66 6.78 16.24
N ASP A 115 -13.36 7.36 15.28
CA ASP A 115 -13.11 7.20 13.85
C ASP A 115 -13.36 8.52 13.13
N SER A 116 -12.37 8.96 12.36
CA SER A 116 -12.41 10.16 11.53
C SER A 116 -13.55 10.19 10.51
N THR A 117 -14.04 9.04 10.05
CA THR A 117 -15.20 8.95 9.14
C THR A 117 -16.53 8.81 9.87
N GLY A 118 -16.49 8.44 11.15
CA GLY A 118 -17.66 8.15 11.98
C GLY A 118 -18.35 6.82 11.68
N LEU A 119 -17.87 6.02 10.74
CA LEU A 119 -18.51 4.78 10.29
C LEU A 119 -18.21 3.59 11.19
N ALA A 120 -17.01 3.54 11.76
CA ALA A 120 -16.51 2.39 12.51
C ALA A 120 -16.69 2.51 14.04
N THR A 121 -17.18 3.63 14.55
CA THR A 121 -17.29 3.85 16.01
C THR A 121 -18.16 2.77 16.66
N GLY A 122 -17.62 2.10 17.68
CA GLY A 122 -18.27 0.99 18.41
C GLY A 122 -18.08 -0.39 17.79
N GLN A 123 -17.41 -0.53 16.66
CA GLN A 123 -17.08 -1.82 16.06
C GLN A 123 -15.89 -2.49 16.76
N ASP A 124 -15.85 -3.83 16.73
CA ASP A 124 -14.76 -4.64 17.29
C ASP A 124 -13.69 -4.94 16.23
N PHE A 125 -12.51 -4.37 16.43
CA PHE A 125 -11.33 -4.51 15.58
C PHE A 125 -10.24 -5.38 16.23
N SER A 126 -10.54 -6.12 17.29
CA SER A 126 -9.56 -6.96 18.03
C SER A 126 -8.88 -8.07 17.22
N ARG A 127 -9.36 -8.34 15.99
CA ARG A 127 -8.87 -9.40 15.09
C ARG A 127 -8.22 -8.88 13.82
N TRP A 128 -8.08 -7.56 13.69
CA TRP A 128 -7.43 -6.92 12.55
C TRP A 128 -5.93 -6.81 12.77
#